data_AF-A0A4R2M484-F1
#
_entry.id   AF-A0A4R2M484-F1
#
_cell.length_a   1.000
_cell.length_b   1.000
_cell.length_c   1.000
_cell.angle_alpha   90.00
_cell.angle_beta   90.00
_cell.angle_gamma   90.00
#
_symmetry.space_group_name_H-M   'P 1'
#
loop_
_entity.id
_entity.type
_entity.pdbx_description
1 polymer ?
#
loop_
_entity_poly.entity_id
_entity_poly.type
_entity_poly.pdbx_seq_one_letter_code
_entity_poly.pdbx_strand_id
1 'polypeptide(L)'
;MLNRLPSYLPPLSVMLGDIGSPSTAELARAFGVTERVAKKWRALDEAPRPVLLALFWLTRWGQSAVDADAVNASRLHASIAVALQREVDRLHAQLAWLTGLADFGSANAPTLESHAPGPRLVLVHPPGERHSGAGQAPADAARATAGTPR
;
A
#
# COMPACT_ATOMS: atom_id res chain seq x y z
N MET A 1 1.99 18.00 5.64
CA MET A 1 1.48 16.81 6.38
C MET A 1 0.72 17.16 7.65
N LEU A 2 1.02 18.28 8.33
CA LEU A 2 0.28 18.71 9.52
C LEU A 2 -1.19 19.08 9.27
N ASN A 3 -1.55 19.45 8.02
CA ASN A 3 -2.92 19.77 7.63
C ASN A 3 -3.89 18.58 7.67
N ARG A 4 -3.38 17.35 7.90
CA ARG A 4 -4.21 16.13 8.06
C ARG A 4 -4.65 15.89 9.49
N LEU A 5 -4.17 16.68 10.45
CA LEU A 5 -4.63 16.57 11.83
C LEU A 5 -6.10 16.98 11.90
N PRO A 6 -6.95 16.21 12.61
CA PRO A 6 -8.33 16.59 12.81
C PRO A 6 -8.40 17.94 13.53
N SER A 7 -9.20 18.86 12.98
CA SER A 7 -9.39 20.19 13.55
C SER A 7 -10.22 20.16 14.84
N TYR A 8 -11.09 19.16 14.97
CA TYR A 8 -11.95 18.96 16.13
C TYR A 8 -11.72 17.56 16.72
N LEU A 9 -11.57 17.51 18.04
CA LEU A 9 -11.47 16.28 18.81
C LEU A 9 -12.70 16.19 19.71
N PRO A 10 -13.51 15.12 19.60
CA PRO A 10 -14.58 14.81 20.53
C PRO A 10 -14.07 14.61 21.96
N PRO A 11 -14.97 14.65 22.94
CA PRO A 11 -14.66 14.30 24.32
C PRO A 11 -14.09 12.89 24.46
N LEU A 12 -13.27 12.67 25.50
CA LEU A 12 -12.60 11.39 25.72
C LEU A 12 -13.60 10.23 25.83
N SER A 13 -14.70 10.44 26.54
CA SER A 13 -15.80 9.49 26.75
C SER A 13 -16.40 8.99 25.44
N VAL A 14 -16.60 9.88 24.47
CA VAL A 14 -17.12 9.54 23.13
C VAL A 14 -16.11 8.68 22.37
N MET A 15 -14.83 9.07 22.37
CA MET A 15 -13.78 8.28 21.73
C MET A 15 -13.63 6.89 22.35
N LEU A 16 -13.60 6.82 23.68
CA LEU A 16 -13.51 5.55 24.41
C LEU A 16 -14.74 4.67 24.14
N GLY A 17 -15.94 5.24 24.08
CA GLY A 17 -17.16 4.53 23.74
C GLY A 17 -17.10 3.87 22.36
N ASP A 18 -16.54 4.57 21.37
CA ASP A 18 -16.40 4.06 20.00
C ASP A 18 -15.42 2.88 19.88
N ILE A 19 -14.32 2.91 20.65
CA ILE A 19 -13.29 1.86 20.63
C ILE A 19 -13.56 0.69 21.61
N GLY A 20 -14.79 0.59 22.15
CA GLY A 20 -15.20 -0.53 23.00
C GLY A 20 -15.01 -0.32 24.51
N SER A 21 -14.82 0.93 24.96
CA SER A 21 -14.72 1.32 26.37
C SER A 21 -13.64 0.58 27.16
N PRO A 22 -12.35 0.68 26.76
CA PRO A 22 -11.26 -0.02 27.43
C PRO A 22 -11.14 0.39 28.90
N SER A 23 -10.62 -0.54 29.72
CA SER A 23 -10.37 -0.29 31.13
C SER A 23 -9.28 0.77 31.33
N THR A 24 -9.26 1.40 32.51
CA THR A 24 -8.20 2.38 32.86
C THR A 24 -6.82 1.75 32.89
N ALA A 25 -6.73 0.46 33.23
CA ALA A 25 -5.48 -0.30 33.21
C ALA A 25 -4.96 -0.50 31.78
N GLU A 26 -5.83 -0.83 30.83
CA GLU A 26 -5.45 -0.96 29.42
C GLU A 26 -5.03 0.37 28.82
N LEU A 27 -5.77 1.44 29.13
CA LEU A 27 -5.42 2.80 28.69
C LEU A 27 -4.06 3.22 29.25
N ALA A 28 -3.82 2.96 30.53
CA ALA A 28 -2.54 3.25 31.19
C ALA A 28 -1.38 2.50 30.55
N ARG A 29 -1.56 1.19 30.29
CA ARG A 29 -0.58 0.34 29.61
C ARG A 29 -0.28 0.83 28.19
N ALA A 30 -1.31 1.17 27.41
CA ALA A 30 -1.16 1.61 26.02
C ALA A 30 -0.36 2.91 25.91
N PHE A 31 -0.57 3.84 26.85
CA PHE A 31 0.07 5.16 26.84
C PHE A 31 1.31 5.27 27.74
N GLY A 32 1.72 4.18 28.41
CA GLY A 32 2.89 4.18 29.29
C GLY A 32 2.75 5.08 30.52
N VAL A 33 1.53 5.26 31.02
CA VAL A 33 1.23 6.09 32.20
C VAL A 33 0.76 5.25 33.38
N THR A 34 0.71 5.84 34.58
CA THR A 34 0.12 5.16 35.73
C THR A 34 -1.41 5.11 35.62
N GLU A 35 -2.02 4.09 36.20
CA GLU A 35 -3.49 3.96 36.18
C GLU A 35 -4.19 5.15 36.87
N ARG A 36 -3.54 5.78 37.85
CA ARG A 36 -4.01 7.02 38.48
C ARG A 36 -4.20 8.15 37.46
N VAL A 37 -3.27 8.28 36.51
CA VAL A 37 -3.34 9.30 35.44
C VAL A 37 -4.47 8.97 34.47
N ALA A 38 -4.60 7.70 34.06
CA ALA A 38 -5.70 7.26 33.19
C ALA A 38 -7.08 7.45 33.85
N LYS A 39 -7.21 7.16 35.16
CA LYS A 39 -8.41 7.43 35.97
C LYS A 39 -8.72 8.93 36.01
N LYS A 40 -7.71 9.78 36.20
CA LYS A 40 -7.87 11.24 36.17
C LYS A 40 -8.41 11.71 34.82
N TRP A 41 -7.88 11.18 33.72
CA TRP A 41 -8.37 11.55 32.38
C TRP A 41 -9.83 11.19 32.17
N ARG A 42 -10.24 9.97 32.53
CA ARG A 42 -11.66 9.57 32.47
C ARG A 42 -12.55 10.42 33.37
N ALA A 43 -12.10 10.77 34.56
CA ALA A 43 -12.89 11.58 35.49
C ALA A 43 -13.09 13.02 35.01
N LEU A 44 -12.10 13.59 34.32
CA LEU A 44 -12.15 14.96 33.77
C LEU A 44 -12.70 15.01 32.34
N ASP A 45 -12.97 13.85 31.74
CA ASP A 45 -13.30 13.69 30.31
C ASP A 45 -12.29 14.33 29.35
N GLU A 46 -11.02 14.39 29.77
CA GLU A 46 -9.96 15.13 29.08
C GLU A 46 -8.62 14.40 29.20
N ALA A 47 -7.80 14.45 28.15
CA ALA A 47 -6.44 13.92 28.13
C ALA A 47 -5.51 14.87 27.35
N PRO A 48 -4.18 14.73 27.49
CA PRO A 48 -3.23 15.51 26.68
C PRO A 48 -3.53 15.34 25.19
N ARG A 49 -3.38 16.42 24.42
CA ARG A 49 -3.70 16.43 22.99
C ARG A 49 -3.07 15.28 22.17
N PRO A 50 -1.80 14.87 22.40
CA PRO A 50 -1.24 13.71 21.71
C PRO A 50 -1.98 12.39 21.98
N VAL A 51 -2.49 12.21 23.21
CA VAL A 51 -3.29 11.03 23.60
C VAL A 51 -4.63 11.05 22.89
N LEU A 52 -5.31 12.20 22.88
CA LEU A 52 -6.59 12.36 22.18
C LEU A 52 -6.43 12.12 20.67
N LEU A 53 -5.35 12.61 20.07
CA LEU A 53 -5.04 12.36 18.65
C LEU A 53 -4.78 10.87 18.38
N ALA A 54 -4.03 10.19 19.24
CA ALA A 54 -3.79 8.77 19.09
C ALA A 54 -5.10 7.96 19.20
N LEU A 55 -5.94 8.28 20.19
CA LEU A 55 -7.26 7.65 20.35
C LEU A 55 -8.18 7.91 19.16
N PHE A 56 -8.22 9.16 18.67
CA PHE A 56 -8.99 9.55 17.49
C PHE A 56 -8.71 8.62 16.31
N TRP A 57 -7.44 8.33 16.01
CA TRP A 57 -7.09 7.49 14.88
C TRP A 57 -7.48 6.01 15.06
N LEU A 58 -7.74 5.55 16.27
CA LEU A 58 -8.25 4.20 16.53
C LEU A 58 -9.77 4.09 16.37
N THR A 59 -10.49 5.21 16.36
CA THR A 59 -11.94 5.23 16.19
C THR A 59 -12.37 4.90 14.77
N ARG A 60 -13.63 4.50 14.58
CA ARG A 60 -14.23 4.20 13.27
C ARG A 60 -14.17 5.38 12.31
N TRP A 61 -14.35 6.60 12.81
CA TRP A 61 -14.32 7.84 12.03
C TRP A 61 -12.89 8.27 11.70
N GLY A 62 -11.94 8.05 12.63
CA GLY A 62 -10.52 8.21 12.34
C GLY A 62 -10.04 7.25 11.25
N GLN A 63 -10.39 5.96 11.35
CA GLN A 63 -10.09 4.95 10.34
C GLN A 63 -10.74 5.29 8.98
N SER A 64 -12.00 5.69 8.98
CA SER A 64 -12.69 6.11 7.76
C SER A 64 -12.00 7.27 7.05
N ALA A 65 -11.40 8.21 7.78
CA ALA A 65 -10.65 9.31 7.18
C ALA A 65 -9.35 8.82 6.50
N VAL A 66 -8.63 7.89 7.14
CA VAL A 66 -7.44 7.26 6.56
C VAL A 66 -7.79 6.47 5.31
N ASP A 67 -8.88 5.70 5.34
CA ASP A 67 -9.34 4.90 4.20
C ASP A 67 -9.73 5.78 3.01
N ALA A 68 -10.44 6.88 3.27
CA ALA A 68 -10.80 7.83 2.23
C ALA A 68 -9.55 8.43 1.56
N ASP A 69 -8.55 8.82 2.35
CA ASP A 69 -7.28 9.33 1.85
C ASP A 69 -6.53 8.28 1.00
N ALA A 70 -6.49 7.03 1.46
CA ALA A 70 -5.86 5.94 0.73
C ALA A 70 -6.53 5.70 -0.63
N VAL A 71 -7.88 5.62 -0.66
CA VAL A 71 -8.65 5.44 -1.90
C VAL A 71 -8.44 6.62 -2.86
N ASN A 72 -8.44 7.85 -2.34
CA ASN A 72 -8.22 9.05 -3.15
C ASN A 72 -6.81 9.06 -3.76
N ALA A 73 -5.79 8.70 -2.97
CA ALA A 73 -4.42 8.59 -3.47
C ALA A 73 -4.31 7.50 -4.56
N SER A 74 -4.89 6.32 -4.35
CA SER A 74 -4.88 5.24 -5.35
C SER A 74 -5.57 5.66 -6.65
N ARG A 75 -6.73 6.32 -6.57
CA ARG A 75 -7.45 6.84 -7.75
C ARG A 75 -6.63 7.88 -8.50
N LEU A 76 -6.01 8.81 -7.78
CA LEU A 76 -5.15 9.82 -8.37
C LEU A 76 -3.98 9.17 -9.12
N HIS A 77 -3.27 8.24 -8.49
CA HIS A 77 -2.14 7.56 -9.12
C HIS A 77 -2.56 6.72 -10.34
N ALA A 78 -3.69 6.01 -10.26
CA ALA A 78 -4.22 5.27 -11.40
C ALA A 78 -4.55 6.21 -12.57
N SER A 79 -5.17 7.36 -12.29
CA SER A 79 -5.50 8.35 -13.33
C SER A 79 -4.26 8.94 -13.99
N ILE A 80 -3.21 9.21 -13.22
CA ILE A 80 -1.92 9.70 -13.72
C ILE A 80 -1.27 8.64 -14.61
N ALA A 81 -1.25 7.37 -14.18
CA ALA A 81 -0.68 6.28 -14.98
C ALA A 81 -1.40 6.14 -16.34
N VAL A 82 -2.73 6.19 -16.35
CA VAL A 82 -3.52 6.14 -17.59
C VAL A 82 -3.23 7.35 -18.48
N ALA A 83 -3.12 8.55 -17.91
CA ALA A 83 -2.80 9.75 -18.68
C ALA A 83 -1.39 9.66 -19.29
N LEU A 84 -0.40 9.20 -18.53
CA LEU A 84 0.96 8.99 -19.01
C LEU A 84 1.02 7.94 -20.13
N GLN A 85 0.28 6.83 -20.00
CA GLN A 85 0.24 5.80 -21.05
C GLN A 85 -0.34 6.37 -22.35
N ARG A 86 -1.43 7.13 -22.27
CA ARG A 86 -2.02 7.78 -23.45
C ARG A 86 -1.04 8.73 -24.13
N GLU A 87 -0.25 9.45 -23.34
CA GLU A 87 0.75 10.36 -23.87
C GLU A 87 1.91 9.61 -24.55
N VAL A 88 2.39 8.51 -23.94
CA VAL A 88 3.38 7.62 -24.56
C VAL A 88 2.85 7.06 -25.89
N ASP A 89 1.62 6.58 -25.91
CA ASP A 89 1.00 6.03 -27.13
C ASP A 89 0.86 7.11 -28.21
N ARG A 90 0.46 8.33 -27.82
CA ARG A 90 0.37 9.50 -28.71
C ARG A 90 1.74 9.84 -29.31
N LEU A 91 2.80 9.89 -28.49
CA LEU A 91 4.16 10.18 -28.95
C LEU A 91 4.71 9.08 -29.85
N HIS A 92 4.47 7.81 -29.52
CA HIS A 92 4.83 6.70 -30.40
C HIS A 92 4.10 6.75 -31.74
N ALA A 93 2.81 7.08 -31.75
CA ALA A 93 2.05 7.25 -32.99
C ALA A 93 2.60 8.41 -33.83
N GLN A 94 2.96 9.53 -33.21
CA GLN A 94 3.60 10.66 -33.90
C GLN A 94 4.96 10.28 -34.49
N LEU A 95 5.79 9.57 -33.74
CA LEU A 95 7.08 9.07 -34.22
C LEU A 95 6.88 8.11 -35.39
N ALA A 96 5.97 7.14 -35.28
CA ALA A 96 5.65 6.20 -36.34
C ALA A 96 5.15 6.90 -37.62
N TRP A 97 4.33 7.94 -37.46
CA TRP A 97 3.88 8.76 -38.59
C TRP A 97 5.05 9.51 -39.24
N LEU A 98 5.91 10.17 -38.44
CA LEU A 98 7.08 10.89 -38.95
C LEU A 98 8.08 9.96 -39.63
N THR A 99 8.38 8.79 -39.05
CA THR A 99 9.29 7.81 -39.66
C THR A 99 8.69 7.16 -40.90
N GLY A 100 7.36 7.00 -40.96
CA GLY A 100 6.67 6.54 -42.17
C GLY A 100 6.64 7.58 -43.29
N LEU A 101 6.60 8.88 -42.95
CA LEU A 101 6.74 9.97 -43.92
C LEU A 101 8.19 10.17 -44.36
N ALA A 102 9.14 9.75 -43.51
CA ALA A 102 10.57 9.82 -43.74
C ALA A 102 11.04 8.74 -44.73
N ASP A 103 10.60 8.82 -45.99
CA ASP A 103 11.50 8.50 -47.11
C ASP A 103 12.39 9.72 -47.39
N PHE A 104 13.00 10.25 -46.32
CA PHE A 104 14.03 11.26 -46.44
C PHE A 104 15.27 10.49 -46.90
N GLY A 105 15.48 10.43 -48.21
CA GLY A 105 16.77 10.16 -48.83
C GLY A 105 17.79 11.21 -48.38
N SER A 106 18.11 11.19 -47.09
CA SER A 106 19.06 12.07 -46.45
C SER A 106 20.39 11.33 -46.41
N ALA A 107 21.43 11.96 -46.95
CA ALA A 107 22.77 11.38 -47.11
C ALA A 107 23.45 10.99 -45.78
N ASN A 108 22.81 11.29 -44.63
CA ASN A 108 23.27 10.96 -43.28
C ASN A 108 22.37 9.93 -42.59
N ALA A 109 21.66 9.08 -43.34
CA ALA A 109 20.90 7.99 -42.76
C ALA A 109 21.83 7.13 -41.87
N PRO A 110 21.57 6.99 -40.55
CA PRO A 110 22.40 6.16 -39.71
C PRO A 110 22.26 4.72 -40.17
N THR A 111 23.38 4.07 -40.51
CA THR A 111 23.42 2.63 -40.70
C THR A 111 23.00 1.97 -39.39
N LEU A 112 21.76 1.51 -39.33
CA LEU A 112 21.28 0.61 -38.28
C LEU A 112 22.00 -0.72 -38.49
N GLU A 113 23.26 -0.80 -38.05
CA GLU A 113 23.86 -2.08 -37.75
C GLU A 113 22.96 -2.75 -36.71
N SER A 114 22.40 -3.89 -37.09
CA SER A 114 21.58 -4.73 -36.23
C SER A 114 22.45 -5.20 -35.06
N HIS A 115 22.47 -4.43 -33.97
CA HIS A 115 23.00 -4.94 -32.73
C HIS A 115 22.03 -6.03 -32.27
N ALA A 116 22.53 -7.26 -32.24
CA ALA A 116 21.85 -8.41 -31.66
C ALA A 116 21.22 -8.01 -30.30
N PRO A 117 20.10 -8.64 -29.89
CA PRO A 117 19.44 -8.30 -28.63
C PRO A 117 20.47 -8.31 -27.51
N GLY A 118 20.71 -7.13 -26.93
CA GLY A 118 21.66 -6.95 -25.84
C GLY A 118 21.31 -7.91 -24.69
N PRO A 119 22.30 -8.32 -23.89
CA PRO A 119 22.08 -9.30 -22.84
C PRO A 119 20.93 -8.84 -21.94
N ARG A 120 19.93 -9.72 -21.79
CA ARG A 120 18.79 -9.54 -20.91
C ARG A 120 19.34 -9.25 -19.51
N LEU A 121 19.20 -8.01 -19.04
CA LEU A 121 19.58 -7.64 -17.68
C LEU A 121 18.68 -8.43 -16.73
N VAL A 122 19.22 -9.51 -16.19
CA VAL A 122 18.63 -10.23 -15.07
C VAL A 122 18.76 -9.32 -13.86
N LEU A 123 17.63 -8.87 -13.33
CA LEU A 123 17.57 -8.25 -12.00
C LEU A 123 18.11 -9.29 -11.00
N VAL A 124 19.38 -9.15 -10.63
CA VAL A 124 19.99 -9.91 -9.54
C VAL A 124 19.34 -9.42 -8.25
N HIS A 125 18.45 -10.24 -7.67
CA HIS A 125 18.03 -10.04 -6.30
C HIS A 125 19.27 -10.19 -5.39
N PRO A 126 19.50 -9.26 -4.45
CA PRO A 126 20.60 -9.39 -3.49
C PRO A 126 20.41 -10.67 -2.66
N PRO A 127 21.51 -11.37 -2.30
CA PRO A 127 21.44 -12.58 -1.50
C PRO A 127 21.20 -12.16 -0.05
N GLY A 128 19.96 -12.31 0.42
CA GLY A 128 19.62 -12.04 1.81
C GLY A 128 18.16 -12.35 2.07
N GLU A 129 17.94 -13.33 2.95
CA GLU A 129 16.67 -13.72 3.54
C GLU A 129 15.78 -14.66 2.72
N ARG A 130 16.17 -15.94 2.71
CA ARG A 130 15.20 -16.99 3.03
C ARG A 130 15.64 -17.67 4.31
N HIS A 131 14.95 -17.32 5.39
CA HIS A 131 14.95 -18.12 6.59
C HIS A 131 14.36 -19.49 6.27
N SER A 132 15.10 -20.48 6.78
CA SER A 132 14.86 -21.91 6.89
C SER A 132 13.41 -22.35 7.13
N GLY A 133 13.08 -23.52 6.56
CA GLY A 133 11.87 -24.31 6.79
C GLY A 133 11.62 -25.23 5.58
N ALA A 134 12.46 -26.24 5.33
CA ALA A 134 12.38 -27.60 5.90
C ALA A 134 11.05 -28.32 5.60
N GLY A 135 11.16 -29.46 4.89
CA GLY A 135 10.10 -30.49 4.78
C GLY A 135 9.74 -30.83 3.33
N GLN A 136 10.56 -31.62 2.64
CA GLN A 136 10.36 -33.07 2.42
C GLN A 136 9.41 -33.42 1.26
N ALA A 137 9.99 -34.00 0.21
CA ALA A 137 9.32 -34.96 -0.66
C ALA A 137 8.98 -36.24 0.14
N PRO A 138 7.97 -37.02 -0.29
CA PRO A 138 8.25 -38.20 -1.13
C PRO A 138 7.24 -38.34 -2.30
N ALA A 139 7.60 -38.86 -3.48
CA ALA A 139 7.85 -40.28 -3.84
C ALA A 139 6.63 -41.21 -3.64
N ASP A 140 6.19 -41.76 -4.78
CA ASP A 140 5.31 -42.90 -5.05
C ASP A 140 4.89 -43.82 -3.89
N ALA A 141 3.58 -44.14 -3.83
CA ALA A 141 3.07 -45.52 -3.72
C ALA A 141 1.54 -45.59 -3.88
N ALA A 142 1.10 -46.64 -4.58
CA ALA A 142 -0.25 -46.93 -5.03
C ALA A 142 -1.24 -47.44 -3.95
N ARG A 143 -2.55 -47.23 -4.21
CA ARG A 143 -3.69 -48.18 -4.08
C ARG A 143 -5.01 -47.40 -4.27
N ALA A 144 -5.72 -47.51 -5.39
CA ALA A 144 -6.69 -48.57 -5.75
C ALA A 144 -8.00 -48.54 -4.91
N THR A 145 -9.12 -48.17 -5.56
CA THR A 145 -10.50 -48.75 -5.52
C THR A 145 -11.48 -47.70 -6.11
N ALA A 146 -11.95 -47.89 -7.35
CA ALA A 146 -13.16 -48.63 -7.76
C ALA A 146 -14.47 -47.84 -7.54
N GLY A 147 -15.14 -47.47 -8.64
CA GLY A 147 -16.45 -46.82 -8.65
C GLY A 147 -16.92 -46.47 -10.07
N THR A 148 -17.29 -47.49 -10.84
CA THR A 148 -17.80 -47.46 -12.23
C THR A 148 -19.12 -46.69 -12.39
N PRO A 149 -19.35 -45.96 -13.50
CA PRO A 149 -20.70 -45.53 -13.89
C PRO A 149 -21.28 -46.48 -14.97
N ARG A 150 -22.48 -46.99 -14.74
CA ARG A 150 -23.51 -47.25 -15.76
C ARG A 150 -24.84 -47.58 -15.09
#